data_AF-A0A0Q9W8H5-F1
#
_entry.id   AF-A0A0Q9W8H5-F1
#
_cell.length_a   1.000
_cell.length_b   1.000
_cell.length_c   1.000
_cell.angle_alpha   90.00
_cell.angle_beta   90.00
_cell.angle_gamma   90.00
#
_symmetry.space_group_name_H-M   'P 1'
#
loop_
_entity.id
_entity.type
_entity.pdbx_description
1 polymer ?
#
loop_
_entity_poly.entity_id
_entity_poly.type
_entity_poly.pdbx_seq_one_letter_code
_entity_poly.pdbx_strand_id
1 'polypeptide(L)'
;MKFGKTFESHLTTEWRQQYMNYAELNAMIRTAVVNAPDVKVSRDSRYIRERDKNSDPEVLAYYQNFERNFFATCHQELSRVEDFFAHKLAEARRKLEEIRKQLISMQNNQRGPNNRQLGLACSEFYLSLIMLQNFQSLNYTAFRKICKKYDKYIKSNRGAMWFHEYVSEAPFTNENELRQMISEVEQLYTTYLTNGDRARAMAKLRVPPLRQFSSPARVFIAGMLLGLFIVSAIIVIISCE
;
A
#
# COMPACT_ATOMS: atom_id res chain seq x y z
N MET A 1 -15.83 -8.14 -6.56
CA MET A 1 -15.64 -7.02 -5.60
C MET A 1 -15.23 -5.74 -6.35
N LYS A 2 -15.66 -4.56 -5.88
CA LYS A 2 -15.25 -3.26 -6.46
C LYS A 2 -13.83 -2.93 -5.96
N PHE A 3 -12.83 -2.98 -6.85
CA PHE A 3 -11.41 -2.80 -6.53
C PHE A 3 -11.11 -1.61 -5.61
N GLY A 4 -11.77 -0.46 -5.79
CA GLY A 4 -11.54 0.71 -4.91
C GLY A 4 -11.78 0.42 -3.42
N LYS A 5 -12.80 -0.37 -3.05
CA LYS A 5 -13.02 -0.77 -1.64
C LYS A 5 -11.95 -1.72 -1.13
N THR A 6 -11.47 -2.61 -2.00
CA THR A 6 -10.37 -3.53 -1.69
C THR A 6 -9.05 -2.78 -1.56
N PHE A 7 -8.79 -1.77 -2.40
CA PHE A 7 -7.60 -0.94 -2.33
C PHE A 7 -7.51 -0.23 -0.98
N GLU A 8 -8.54 0.51 -0.60
CA GLU A 8 -8.62 1.22 0.69
C GLU A 8 -8.44 0.30 1.90
N SER A 9 -8.97 -0.93 1.85
CA SER A 9 -8.87 -1.86 2.97
C SER A 9 -7.49 -2.47 3.16
N HIS A 10 -6.62 -2.41 2.15
CA HIS A 10 -5.27 -2.98 2.18
C HIS A 10 -4.19 -1.93 2.38
N LEU A 11 -4.55 -0.64 2.46
CA LEU A 11 -3.59 0.42 2.72
C LEU A 11 -3.01 0.29 4.12
N THR A 12 -1.68 0.43 4.18
CA THR A 12 -0.97 0.72 5.43
C THR A 12 -1.51 2.02 6.04
N THR A 13 -2.00 1.96 7.28
CA THR A 13 -2.65 3.10 7.95
C THR A 13 -1.74 4.32 8.00
N GLU A 14 -0.47 4.11 8.34
CA GLU A 14 0.56 5.13 8.53
C GLU A 14 0.93 5.83 7.22
N TRP A 15 0.76 5.16 6.08
CA TRP A 15 1.17 5.67 4.77
C TRP A 15 0.00 5.99 3.85
N ARG A 16 -1.24 5.97 4.37
CA ARG A 16 -2.47 6.11 3.57
C ARG A 16 -2.42 7.29 2.59
N GLN A 17 -1.91 8.43 3.02
CA GLN A 17 -1.83 9.66 2.21
C GLN A 17 -0.78 9.60 1.07
N GLN A 18 0.13 8.63 1.11
CA GLN A 18 1.22 8.47 0.16
C GLN A 18 0.86 7.51 -0.98
N TYR A 19 -0.23 6.75 -0.84
CA TYR A 19 -0.77 5.93 -1.92
C TYR A 19 -1.46 6.80 -2.97
N MET A 20 -1.47 6.31 -4.21
CA MET A 20 -2.20 6.92 -5.31
C MET A 20 -3.68 7.09 -4.95
N ASN A 21 -4.23 8.30 -5.10
CA ASN A 21 -5.63 8.62 -4.84
C ASN A 21 -6.56 8.01 -5.90
N TYR A 22 -6.78 6.70 -5.79
CA TYR A 22 -7.64 5.95 -6.72
C TYR A 22 -9.08 6.48 -6.72
N ALA A 23 -9.57 6.95 -5.58
CA ALA A 23 -10.93 7.46 -5.42
C ALA A 23 -11.15 8.71 -6.27
N GLU A 24 -10.23 9.68 -6.19
CA GLU A 24 -10.26 10.93 -6.95
C GLU A 24 -10.18 10.68 -8.46
N LEU A 25 -9.20 9.92 -8.94
CA LEU A 25 -9.07 9.61 -10.37
C LEU A 25 -10.30 8.87 -10.91
N ASN A 26 -10.88 7.96 -10.12
CA ASN A 26 -12.12 7.28 -10.50
C ASN A 26 -13.34 8.22 -10.46
N ALA A 27 -13.35 9.23 -9.61
CA ALA A 27 -14.39 10.28 -9.61
C ALA A 27 -14.25 11.15 -10.86
N MET A 28 -13.04 11.57 -11.24
CA MET A 28 -12.78 12.32 -12.48
C MET A 28 -13.36 11.61 -13.71
N ILE A 29 -13.08 10.31 -13.87
CA ILE A 29 -13.63 9.51 -14.98
C ILE A 29 -15.16 9.47 -14.95
N ARG A 30 -15.77 9.33 -13.77
CA ARG A 30 -17.24 9.27 -13.64
C ARG A 30 -17.88 10.60 -14.00
N THR A 31 -17.34 11.70 -13.49
CA THR A 31 -17.82 13.05 -13.77
C THR A 31 -17.70 13.38 -15.25
N ALA A 32 -16.59 12.99 -15.90
CA ALA A 32 -16.41 13.19 -17.33
C ALA A 32 -17.42 12.43 -18.19
N VAL A 33 -17.84 11.24 -17.74
CA VAL A 33 -18.87 10.45 -18.43
C VAL A 33 -20.26 11.05 -18.24
N VAL A 34 -20.56 11.60 -17.05
CA VAL A 34 -21.86 12.20 -16.74
C VAL A 34 -22.06 13.54 -17.46
N ASN A 35 -21.00 14.35 -17.54
CA ASN A 35 -21.04 15.70 -18.12
C ASN A 35 -20.69 15.70 -19.62
N ALA A 36 -20.69 14.54 -20.28
CA ALA A 36 -20.35 14.41 -21.68
C ALA A 36 -21.38 15.16 -22.57
N PRO A 37 -20.94 16.08 -23.44
CA PRO A 37 -21.85 16.88 -24.28
C PRO A 37 -22.57 16.10 -25.37
N ASP A 38 -22.10 14.90 -25.73
CA ASP A 38 -22.77 14.02 -26.70
C ASP A 38 -23.41 12.81 -25.99
N VAL A 39 -24.73 12.85 -25.84
CA VAL A 39 -25.53 11.73 -25.30
C VAL A 39 -26.17 10.92 -26.43
N LYS A 40 -25.45 10.60 -27.51
CA LYS A 40 -25.84 9.47 -28.38
C LYS A 40 -25.26 8.16 -27.86
N VAL A 41 -25.70 7.75 -26.67
CA VAL A 41 -25.56 6.36 -26.22
C VAL A 41 -26.63 5.53 -26.93
N SER A 42 -26.45 5.24 -28.22
CA SER A 42 -27.20 4.16 -28.84
C SER A 42 -26.75 2.86 -28.17
N ARG A 43 -27.69 1.98 -27.81
CA ARG A 43 -27.41 0.72 -27.11
C ARG A 43 -26.33 -0.13 -27.82
N ASP A 44 -26.12 0.10 -29.12
CA ASP A 44 -25.09 -0.55 -29.95
C ASP A 44 -23.98 0.38 -30.53
N SER A 45 -23.99 1.69 -30.27
CA SER A 45 -22.91 2.58 -30.73
C SER A 45 -22.47 3.50 -29.60
N ARG A 46 -21.39 3.11 -28.91
CA ARG A 46 -20.75 3.79 -27.77
C ARG A 46 -19.27 3.98 -28.06
N TYR A 47 -18.93 4.81 -29.04
CA TYR A 47 -17.53 5.05 -29.42
C TYR A 47 -17.29 6.52 -29.70
N ILE A 48 -16.28 7.09 -29.04
CA ILE A 48 -15.57 8.26 -29.53
C ILE A 48 -14.40 7.65 -30.31
N ARG A 49 -14.56 7.45 -31.62
CA ARG A 49 -13.40 7.11 -32.44
C ARG A 49 -12.49 8.33 -32.44
N GLU A 50 -11.26 8.11 -32.02
CA GLU A 50 -10.13 8.99 -32.28
C GLU A 50 -10.20 9.42 -33.75
N ARG A 51 -10.56 10.69 -33.99
CA ARG A 51 -10.81 11.32 -35.30
C ARG A 51 -12.06 10.84 -36.06
N ASP A 52 -13.25 11.08 -35.51
CA ASP A 52 -14.31 11.50 -36.42
C ASP A 52 -14.05 12.99 -36.73
N LYS A 53 -13.47 13.29 -37.90
CA LYS A 53 -13.15 14.68 -38.32
C LYS A 53 -14.40 15.58 -38.41
N ASN A 54 -15.58 14.99 -38.24
CA ASN A 54 -16.88 15.65 -38.29
C ASN A 54 -17.51 15.85 -36.90
N SER A 55 -16.83 15.53 -35.79
CA SER A 55 -17.32 15.87 -34.45
C SER A 55 -17.30 17.38 -34.23
N ASP A 56 -18.32 17.88 -33.52
CA ASP A 56 -18.40 19.27 -33.10
C ASP A 56 -17.11 19.69 -32.36
N PRO A 57 -16.44 20.79 -32.76
CA PRO A 57 -15.24 21.29 -32.08
C PRO A 57 -15.39 21.41 -30.55
N GLU A 58 -16.59 21.70 -30.04
CA GLU A 58 -16.84 21.82 -28.61
C GLU A 58 -16.73 20.47 -27.88
N VAL A 59 -17.26 19.41 -28.49
CA VAL A 59 -17.19 18.04 -27.96
C VAL A 59 -15.75 17.55 -27.92
N LEU A 60 -14.98 17.84 -28.98
CA LEU A 60 -13.56 17.48 -29.04
C LEU A 60 -12.76 18.21 -27.94
N ALA A 61 -12.99 19.51 -27.77
CA ALA A 61 -12.31 20.31 -26.75
C ALA A 61 -12.61 19.80 -25.33
N TYR A 62 -13.84 19.37 -25.06
CA TYR A 62 -14.23 18.76 -23.79
C TYR A 62 -13.38 17.54 -23.44
N TYR A 63 -13.29 16.56 -24.34
CA TYR A 63 -12.52 15.33 -24.10
C TYR A 63 -11.01 15.56 -24.03
N GLN A 64 -10.48 16.49 -24.84
CA GLN A 64 -9.07 16.89 -24.76
C GLN A 64 -8.73 17.55 -23.42
N ASN A 65 -9.59 18.43 -22.93
CA ASN A 65 -9.40 19.06 -21.63
C ASN A 65 -9.47 18.02 -20.49
N PHE A 66 -10.44 17.10 -20.55
CA PHE A 66 -10.50 15.99 -19.60
C PHE A 66 -9.25 15.11 -19.64
N GLU A 67 -8.80 14.70 -20.84
CA GLU A 67 -7.59 13.90 -21.03
C GLU A 67 -6.37 14.59 -20.39
N ARG A 68 -6.16 15.87 -20.70
CA ARG A 68 -5.06 16.66 -20.15
C ARG A 68 -5.09 16.70 -18.63
N ASN A 69 -6.25 17.02 -18.04
CA ASN A 69 -6.38 17.14 -16.60
C ASN A 69 -6.20 15.78 -15.91
N PHE A 70 -6.79 14.72 -16.46
CA PHE A 70 -6.68 13.37 -15.91
C PHE A 70 -5.23 12.88 -15.88
N PHE A 71 -4.49 12.99 -17.00
CA PHE A 71 -3.10 12.54 -17.04
C PHE A 71 -2.15 13.46 -16.28
N ALA A 72 -2.45 14.76 -16.18
CA ALA A 72 -1.72 15.65 -15.28
C ALA A 72 -1.85 15.21 -13.82
N THR A 73 -3.06 14.86 -13.37
CA THR A 73 -3.25 14.28 -12.02
C THR A 73 -2.55 12.94 -11.88
N CYS A 74 -2.59 12.06 -12.89
CA CYS A 74 -1.86 10.79 -12.86
C CYS A 74 -0.34 10.99 -12.68
N HIS A 75 0.26 11.99 -13.35
CA HIS A 75 1.66 12.33 -13.16
C HIS A 75 1.97 12.84 -11.76
N GLN A 76 1.10 13.69 -11.19
CA GLN A 76 1.27 14.18 -9.82
C GLN A 76 1.22 13.03 -8.79
N GLU A 77 0.27 12.11 -8.97
CA GLU A 77 0.17 10.92 -8.12
C GLU A 77 1.37 9.99 -8.29
N LEU A 78 1.85 9.80 -9.52
CA LEU A 78 3.03 8.97 -9.81
C LEU A 78 4.28 9.55 -9.13
N SER A 79 4.55 10.84 -9.32
CA SER A 79 5.68 11.53 -8.69
C SER A 79 5.64 11.37 -7.17
N ARG A 80 4.47 11.54 -6.54
CA ARG A 80 4.32 11.38 -5.09
C ARG A 80 4.67 9.97 -4.62
N VAL A 81 4.18 8.96 -5.34
CA VAL A 81 4.47 7.54 -5.04
C VAL A 81 5.96 7.24 -5.21
N GLU A 82 6.58 7.76 -6.28
CA GLU A 82 8.00 7.59 -6.55
C GLU A 82 8.88 8.25 -5.48
N ASP A 83 8.61 9.51 -5.14
CA ASP A 83 9.35 10.25 -4.13
C ASP A 83 9.29 9.56 -2.77
N PHE A 84 8.08 9.14 -2.36
CA PHE A 84 7.90 8.41 -1.10
C PHE A 84 8.64 7.06 -1.10
N PHE A 85 8.53 6.30 -2.20
CA PHE A 85 9.21 5.01 -2.32
C PHE A 85 10.73 5.17 -2.28
N ALA A 86 11.28 6.13 -3.03
CA ALA A 86 12.71 6.41 -3.05
C ALA A 86 13.23 6.82 -1.67
N HIS A 87 12.49 7.69 -0.96
CA HIS A 87 12.83 8.07 0.40
C HIS A 87 12.85 6.85 1.35
N LYS A 88 11.81 6.00 1.29
CA LYS A 88 11.71 4.80 2.14
C LYS A 88 12.76 3.74 1.81
N LEU A 89 13.11 3.60 0.53
CA LEU A 89 14.18 2.70 0.10
C LEU A 89 15.54 3.18 0.63
N ALA A 90 15.83 4.48 0.57
CA ALA A 90 17.05 5.05 1.14
C ALA A 90 17.12 4.97 2.67
N GLU A 91 15.98 5.10 3.36
CA GLU A 91 15.86 4.82 4.80
C GLU A 91 16.15 3.35 5.10
N ALA A 92 15.60 2.43 4.31
CA ALA A 92 15.80 0.99 4.46
C ALA A 92 17.27 0.58 4.25
N ARG A 93 17.94 1.10 3.23
CA ARG A 93 19.38 0.88 2.99
C ARG A 93 20.20 1.25 4.23
N ARG A 94 19.98 2.46 4.76
CA ARG A 94 20.70 2.94 5.96
C ARG A 94 20.44 2.06 7.17
N LYS A 95 19.19 1.62 7.36
CA LYS A 95 18.82 0.76 8.49
C LYS A 95 19.43 -0.64 8.38
N LEU A 96 19.51 -1.20 7.17
CA LEU A 96 20.13 -2.48 6.92
C LEU A 96 21.63 -2.46 7.27
N GLU A 97 22.35 -1.45 6.81
CA GLU A 97 23.77 -1.26 7.14
C GLU A 97 24.01 -1.16 8.65
N GLU A 98 23.14 -0.43 9.36
CA GLU A 98 23.23 -0.31 10.81
C GLU A 98 22.99 -1.64 11.52
N ILE A 99 21.93 -2.37 11.14
CA ILE A 99 21.63 -3.70 11.71
C ILE A 99 22.77 -4.68 11.45
N ARG A 100 23.34 -4.66 10.24
CA ARG A 100 24.46 -5.51 9.86
C ARG A 100 25.68 -5.24 10.74
N LYS A 101 26.04 -3.97 10.95
CA LYS A 101 27.14 -3.59 11.86
C LYS A 101 26.90 -4.04 13.30
N GLN A 102 25.67 -3.89 13.80
CA GLN A 102 25.31 -4.31 15.16
C GLN A 102 25.36 -5.83 15.35
N LEU A 103 24.94 -6.62 14.35
CA LEU A 103 25.00 -8.08 14.41
C LEU A 103 26.44 -8.61 14.33
N ILE A 104 27.29 -8.00 13.49
CA ILE A 104 28.70 -8.39 13.38
C ILE A 104 29.47 -8.04 14.65
N SER A 105 29.23 -6.85 15.24
CA SER A 105 29.90 -6.45 16.48
C SER A 105 29.49 -7.34 17.66
N MET A 106 28.23 -7.79 17.70
CA MET A 106 27.75 -8.78 18.68
C MET A 106 28.46 -10.14 18.54
N GLN A 107 28.73 -10.62 17.32
CA GLN A 107 29.45 -11.88 17.14
C GLN A 107 30.89 -11.81 17.70
N ASN A 108 31.53 -10.65 17.57
CA ASN A 108 32.92 -10.47 18.00
C ASN A 108 33.06 -10.17 19.51
N ASN A 109 32.08 -9.54 20.14
CA ASN A 109 32.06 -9.28 21.58
C ASN A 109 31.10 -10.24 22.30
N GLN A 110 31.62 -11.13 23.16
CA GLN A 110 30.81 -12.03 24.02
C GLN A 110 29.87 -11.32 25.02
N ARG A 111 29.82 -9.98 25.00
CA ARG A 111 28.87 -9.12 25.72
C ARG A 111 28.30 -8.06 24.77
N GLY A 112 27.44 -8.51 23.86
CA GLY A 112 26.66 -7.62 22.99
C GLY A 112 25.37 -7.10 23.65
N PRO A 113 24.71 -6.08 23.07
CA PRO A 113 23.41 -5.60 23.53
C PRO A 113 22.41 -6.75 23.61
N ASN A 114 21.44 -6.63 24.52
CA ASN A 114 20.44 -7.66 24.84
C ASN A 114 19.85 -8.25 23.52
N ASN A 115 20.15 -9.51 23.17
CA ASN A 115 19.72 -10.18 21.92
C ASN A 115 18.24 -9.94 21.57
N ARG A 116 17.43 -9.73 22.61
CA ARG A 116 16.02 -9.37 22.52
C ARG A 116 15.77 -8.01 21.84
N GLN A 117 16.49 -6.95 22.20
CA GLN A 117 16.31 -5.61 21.60
C GLN A 117 16.69 -5.61 20.12
N LEU A 118 17.82 -6.23 19.77
CA LEU A 118 18.24 -6.35 18.38
C LEU A 118 17.28 -7.23 17.57
N GLY A 119 16.78 -8.32 18.17
CA GLY A 119 15.75 -9.15 17.56
C GLY A 119 14.43 -8.39 17.31
N LEU A 120 14.02 -7.50 18.21
CA LEU A 120 12.86 -6.62 18.00
C LEU A 120 13.13 -5.64 16.86
N ALA A 121 14.27 -4.94 16.87
CA ALA A 121 14.65 -4.00 15.81
C ALA A 121 14.72 -4.65 14.42
N CYS A 122 15.24 -5.89 14.33
CA CYS A 122 15.24 -6.65 13.07
C CYS A 122 13.83 -7.04 12.62
N SER A 123 12.95 -7.39 13.57
CA SER A 123 11.56 -7.77 13.25
C SER A 123 10.75 -6.56 12.79
N GLU A 124 10.92 -5.41 13.45
CA GLU A 124 10.32 -4.13 13.04
C GLU A 124 10.82 -3.69 11.66
N PHE A 125 12.13 -3.81 11.42
CA PHE A 125 12.71 -3.50 10.12
C PHE A 125 12.21 -4.44 9.02
N TYR A 126 12.16 -5.76 9.29
CA TYR A 126 11.58 -6.71 8.35
C TYR A 126 10.13 -6.36 8.01
N LEU A 127 9.31 -6.04 9.03
CA LEU A 127 7.93 -5.61 8.82
C LEU A 127 7.86 -4.34 7.94
N SER A 128 8.74 -3.36 8.14
CA SER A 128 8.74 -2.14 7.33
C SER A 128 9.11 -2.40 5.87
N LEU A 129 10.00 -3.36 5.58
CA LEU A 129 10.31 -3.80 4.22
C LEU A 129 9.10 -4.47 3.55
N ILE A 130 8.38 -5.33 4.28
CA ILE A 130 7.15 -5.97 3.78
C ILE A 130 6.05 -4.94 3.51
N MET A 131 5.91 -3.94 4.39
CA MET A 131 5.00 -2.82 4.15
C MET A 131 5.38 -2.06 2.87
N LEU A 132 6.67 -1.81 2.64
CA LEU A 132 7.15 -1.14 1.43
C LEU A 132 6.90 -1.97 0.16
N GLN A 133 7.04 -3.29 0.24
CA GLN A 133 6.72 -4.22 -0.85
C GLN A 133 5.22 -4.20 -1.18
N ASN A 134 4.37 -4.18 -0.15
CA ASN A 134 2.93 -4.04 -0.33
C ASN A 134 2.55 -2.68 -0.95
N PHE A 135 3.21 -1.60 -0.51
CA PHE A 135 3.03 -0.26 -1.06
C PHE A 135 3.32 -0.23 -2.57
N GLN A 136 4.46 -0.79 -2.98
CA GLN A 136 4.86 -0.93 -4.39
C GLN A 136 3.80 -1.70 -5.20
N SER A 137 3.44 -2.91 -4.77
CA SER A 137 2.51 -3.79 -5.49
C SER A 137 1.10 -3.21 -5.61
N LEU A 138 0.60 -2.58 -4.55
CA LEU A 138 -0.72 -1.94 -4.53
C LEU A 138 -0.78 -0.74 -5.46
N ASN A 139 0.22 0.15 -5.43
CA ASN A 139 0.25 1.32 -6.30
C ASN A 139 0.39 0.92 -7.77
N TYR A 140 1.27 0.00 -8.11
CA TYR A 140 1.39 -0.53 -9.48
C TYR A 140 0.06 -1.07 -10.00
N THR A 141 -0.62 -1.88 -9.18
CA THR A 141 -1.94 -2.42 -9.52
C THR A 141 -3.00 -1.33 -9.65
N ALA A 142 -2.94 -0.29 -8.82
CA ALA A 142 -3.87 0.84 -8.84
C ALA A 142 -3.72 1.66 -10.13
N PHE A 143 -2.49 2.03 -10.51
CA PHE A 143 -2.19 2.69 -11.79
C PHE A 143 -2.67 1.86 -12.99
N ARG A 144 -2.38 0.55 -13.00
CA ARG A 144 -2.83 -0.34 -14.07
C ARG A 144 -4.36 -0.35 -14.19
N LYS A 145 -5.06 -0.41 -13.04
CA LYS A 145 -6.52 -0.49 -13.03
C LYS A 145 -7.20 0.85 -13.34
N ILE A 146 -6.61 1.98 -12.97
CA ILE A 146 -7.18 3.28 -13.30
C ILE A 146 -6.99 3.59 -14.78
N CYS A 147 -5.85 3.25 -15.37
CA CYS A 147 -5.61 3.35 -16.81
C CYS A 147 -6.58 2.46 -17.62
N LYS A 148 -6.74 1.19 -17.22
CA LYS A 148 -7.76 0.30 -17.84
C LYS A 148 -9.18 0.83 -17.69
N LYS A 149 -9.48 1.54 -16.59
CA LYS A 149 -10.79 2.16 -16.40
C LYS A 149 -10.95 3.35 -17.34
N TYR A 150 -9.95 4.22 -17.46
CA TYR A 150 -9.94 5.32 -18.41
C TYR A 150 -10.25 4.79 -19.82
N ASP A 151 -9.49 3.82 -20.30
CA ASP A 151 -9.67 3.22 -21.64
C ASP A 151 -11.06 2.61 -21.83
N LYS A 152 -11.59 1.94 -20.80
CA LYS A 152 -12.92 1.32 -20.86
C LYS A 152 -14.05 2.34 -21.02
N TYR A 153 -13.97 3.47 -20.30
CA TYR A 153 -15.04 4.46 -20.21
C TYR A 153 -14.93 5.55 -21.30
N ILE A 154 -13.71 5.93 -21.66
CA ILE A 154 -13.43 6.93 -22.70
C ILE A 154 -13.28 6.29 -24.09
N LYS A 155 -13.12 4.95 -24.15
CA LYS A 155 -12.94 4.19 -25.40
C LYS A 155 -11.69 4.59 -26.16
N SER A 156 -10.62 4.81 -25.40
CA SER A 156 -9.30 5.19 -25.89
C SER A 156 -8.28 4.11 -25.55
N ASN A 157 -7.09 4.17 -26.16
CA ASN A 157 -5.91 3.38 -25.77
C ASN A 157 -4.87 4.23 -25.00
N ARG A 158 -5.17 5.51 -24.77
CA ARG A 158 -4.22 6.48 -24.19
C ARG A 158 -3.85 6.13 -22.75
N GLY A 159 -4.75 5.51 -21.99
CA GLY A 159 -4.46 5.01 -20.63
C GLY A 159 -3.44 3.89 -20.66
N ALA A 160 -3.60 2.89 -21.53
CA ALA A 160 -2.61 1.84 -21.73
C ALA A 160 -1.26 2.39 -22.20
N MET A 161 -1.25 3.34 -23.14
CA MET A 161 -0.02 4.00 -23.60
C MET A 161 0.69 4.71 -22.44
N TRP A 162 -0.04 5.55 -21.70
CA TRP A 162 0.49 6.27 -20.55
C TRP A 162 1.06 5.32 -19.48
N PHE A 163 0.36 4.22 -19.19
CA PHE A 163 0.85 3.22 -18.23
C PHE A 163 2.16 2.57 -18.68
N HIS A 164 2.26 2.20 -19.96
CA HIS A 164 3.48 1.62 -20.50
C HIS A 164 4.63 2.63 -20.50
N GLU A 165 4.38 3.86 -20.93
CA GLU A 165 5.39 4.90 -21.06
C GLU A 165 5.93 5.37 -19.70
N TYR A 166 5.06 5.55 -18.70
CA TYR A 166 5.44 6.19 -17.44
C TYR A 166 5.47 5.29 -16.22
N VAL A 167 4.70 4.20 -16.18
CA VAL A 167 4.57 3.37 -14.97
C VAL A 167 5.30 2.04 -15.08
N SER A 168 5.28 1.38 -16.25
CA SER A 168 5.77 0.00 -16.35
C SER A 168 7.25 -0.14 -15.96
N GLU A 169 8.07 0.83 -16.37
CA GLU A 169 9.51 0.89 -16.09
C GLU A 169 9.88 1.99 -15.07
N ALA A 170 8.90 2.49 -14.30
CA ALA A 170 9.15 3.49 -13.28
C ALA A 170 10.11 2.95 -12.20
N PRO A 171 11.01 3.76 -11.62
CA PRO A 171 11.96 3.29 -10.61
C PRO A 171 11.32 2.56 -9.42
N PHE A 172 10.11 2.98 -9.01
CA PHE A 172 9.40 2.33 -7.91
C PHE A 172 8.88 0.93 -8.25
N THR A 173 8.87 0.47 -9.50
CA THR A 173 8.40 -0.88 -9.88
C THR A 173 9.50 -1.94 -9.83
N ASN A 174 10.76 -1.53 -9.72
CA ASN A 174 11.87 -2.46 -9.58
C ASN A 174 11.84 -3.14 -8.20
N GLU A 175 11.54 -4.43 -8.18
CA GLU A 175 11.45 -5.22 -6.93
C GLU A 175 12.80 -5.81 -6.48
N ASN A 176 13.83 -5.79 -7.32
CA ASN A 176 15.04 -6.59 -7.10
C ASN A 176 15.77 -6.21 -5.82
N GLU A 177 15.99 -4.91 -5.63
CA GLU A 177 16.71 -4.41 -4.47
C GLU A 177 15.94 -4.65 -3.17
N LEU A 178 14.64 -4.35 -3.16
CA LEU A 178 13.80 -4.57 -1.99
C LEU A 178 13.74 -6.05 -1.61
N ARG A 179 13.62 -6.93 -2.60
CA ARG A 179 13.65 -8.39 -2.40
C ARG A 179 14.99 -8.86 -1.84
N GLN A 180 16.09 -8.30 -2.33
CA GLN A 180 17.43 -8.60 -1.81
C GLN A 180 17.57 -8.17 -0.35
N MET A 181 17.13 -6.95 0.00
CA MET A 181 17.14 -6.48 1.39
C MET A 181 16.30 -7.37 2.32
N ILE A 182 15.11 -7.78 1.89
CA ILE A 182 14.27 -8.70 2.66
C ILE A 182 15.02 -10.01 2.91
N SER A 183 15.59 -10.62 1.86
CA SER A 183 16.34 -11.87 1.98
C SER A 183 17.57 -11.73 2.88
N GLU A 184 18.29 -10.61 2.80
CA GLU A 184 19.46 -10.34 3.64
C GLU A 184 19.08 -10.26 5.11
N VAL A 185 17.97 -9.56 5.45
CA VAL A 185 17.48 -9.51 6.84
C VAL A 185 17.08 -10.89 7.34
N GLU A 186 16.42 -11.71 6.52
CA GLU A 186 16.09 -13.10 6.90
C GLU A 186 17.36 -13.92 7.23
N GLN A 187 18.39 -13.79 6.40
CA GLN A 187 19.66 -14.50 6.57
C GLN A 187 20.42 -14.01 7.80
N LEU A 188 20.50 -12.69 8.01
CA LEU A 188 21.12 -12.08 9.17
C LEU A 188 20.42 -12.52 10.46
N TYR A 189 19.09 -12.47 10.51
CA TYR A 189 18.34 -12.95 11.67
C TYR A 189 18.59 -14.44 11.94
N THR A 190 18.55 -15.25 10.88
CA THR A 190 18.73 -16.70 10.99
C THR A 190 20.10 -17.06 11.55
N THR A 191 21.14 -16.42 11.02
CA THR A 191 22.53 -16.71 11.35
C THR A 191 22.88 -16.25 12.77
N TYR A 192 22.52 -15.01 13.12
CA TYR A 192 23.01 -14.36 14.33
C TYR A 192 22.07 -14.49 15.54
N LEU A 193 20.76 -14.67 15.34
CA LEU A 193 19.77 -14.67 16.43
C LEU A 193 19.09 -16.02 16.68
N THR A 194 19.20 -16.96 15.72
CA THR A 194 18.62 -18.30 15.84
C THR A 194 19.61 -19.42 15.53
N ASN A 195 20.91 -19.13 15.46
CA ASN A 195 21.98 -20.12 15.27
C ASN A 195 21.74 -21.05 14.05
N GLY A 196 21.23 -20.52 12.95
CA GLY A 196 20.95 -21.26 11.72
C GLY A 196 19.53 -21.83 11.61
N ASP A 197 18.70 -21.76 12.65
CA ASP A 197 17.32 -22.27 12.60
C ASP A 197 16.38 -21.30 11.86
N ARG A 198 16.23 -21.51 10.55
CA ARG A 198 15.37 -20.70 9.68
C ARG A 198 13.89 -20.77 10.08
N ALA A 199 13.40 -21.93 10.55
CA ALA A 199 11.99 -22.07 10.91
C ALA A 199 11.66 -21.18 12.11
N ARG A 200 12.53 -21.19 13.12
CA ARG A 200 12.42 -20.32 14.29
C ARG A 200 12.59 -18.84 13.95
N ALA A 201 13.48 -18.50 13.02
CA ALA A 201 13.65 -17.13 12.53
C ALA A 201 12.37 -16.62 11.86
N MET A 202 11.81 -17.40 10.93
CA MET A 202 10.59 -17.03 10.23
C MET A 202 9.39 -16.93 11.19
N ALA A 203 9.30 -17.79 12.20
CA ALA A 203 8.24 -17.71 13.20
C ALA A 203 8.28 -16.42 14.03
N LYS A 204 9.47 -15.80 14.20
CA LYS A 204 9.63 -14.52 14.89
C LYS A 204 9.49 -13.30 13.97
N LEU A 205 10.02 -13.39 12.75
CA LEU A 205 10.00 -12.29 11.77
C LEU A 205 8.62 -12.12 11.12
N ARG A 206 7.97 -13.23 10.78
CA ARG A 206 6.66 -13.19 10.13
C ARG A 206 5.62 -12.92 11.21
N VAL A 207 5.14 -11.68 11.22
CA VAL A 207 3.97 -11.33 12.02
C VAL A 207 2.79 -12.14 11.47
N PRO A 208 2.04 -12.87 12.33
CA PRO A 208 0.72 -13.35 11.95
C PRO A 208 -0.09 -12.16 11.40
N PRO A 209 -0.97 -12.35 10.41
CA PRO A 209 -1.68 -11.25 9.76
C PRO A 209 -2.22 -10.27 10.81
N LEU A 210 -1.82 -9.00 10.72
CA LEU A 210 -2.09 -7.92 11.69
C LEU A 210 -3.58 -7.65 11.96
N ARG A 211 -4.46 -8.37 11.28
CA ARG A 211 -5.87 -8.57 11.65
C ARG A 211 -6.07 -9.97 12.21
N GLN A 212 -5.53 -10.22 13.39
CA GLN A 212 -6.25 -11.13 14.28
C GLN A 212 -7.47 -10.35 14.76
N PHE A 213 -8.65 -10.68 14.24
CA PHE A 213 -9.86 -10.44 15.03
C PHE A 213 -9.58 -11.11 16.37
N SER A 214 -9.43 -10.32 17.44
CA SER A 214 -9.49 -10.87 18.79
C SER A 214 -10.69 -11.81 18.80
N SER A 215 -10.46 -13.09 19.06
CA SER A 215 -11.53 -14.10 18.95
C SER A 215 -12.75 -13.55 19.69
N PRO A 216 -13.95 -13.52 19.10
CA PRO A 216 -15.13 -12.89 19.72
C PRO A 216 -15.34 -13.31 21.18
N ALA A 217 -15.02 -14.58 21.50
CA ALA A 217 -14.99 -15.12 22.85
C ALA A 217 -14.06 -14.35 23.82
N ARG A 218 -12.84 -14.00 23.42
CA ARG A 218 -11.90 -13.23 24.26
C ARG A 218 -12.36 -11.80 24.52
N VAL A 219 -12.99 -11.16 23.53
CA VAL A 219 -13.57 -9.82 23.69
C VAL A 219 -14.78 -9.87 24.62
N PHE A 220 -15.64 -10.89 24.46
CA PHE A 220 -16.78 -11.11 25.34
C PHE A 220 -16.36 -11.40 26.79
N ILE A 221 -15.37 -12.27 27.01
CA ILE A 221 -14.85 -12.58 28.35
C ILE A 221 -14.24 -11.33 29.00
N ALA A 222 -13.45 -10.54 28.26
CA ALA A 222 -12.90 -9.30 28.79
C ALA A 222 -13.99 -8.30 29.18
N GLY A 223 -15.04 -8.15 28.34
CA GLY A 223 -16.20 -7.31 28.66
C GLY A 223 -16.99 -7.80 29.88
N MET A 224 -17.18 -9.11 30.01
CA MET A 224 -17.85 -9.71 31.16
C MET A 224 -17.06 -9.49 32.47
N LEU A 225 -15.73 -9.65 32.43
CA LEU A 225 -14.86 -9.41 33.58
C LEU A 225 -14.87 -7.93 33.99
N LEU A 226 -14.87 -7.01 33.01
CA LEU A 226 -14.98 -5.58 33.29
C LEU A 226 -16.35 -5.21 33.90
N GLY A 227 -17.43 -5.83 33.42
CA GLY A 227 -18.76 -5.67 33.99
C GLY A 227 -18.85 -6.17 35.43
N LEU A 228 -18.31 -7.36 35.71
CA LEU A 228 -18.25 -7.91 37.08
C LEU A 228 -17.41 -7.02 38.01
N PHE A 229 -16.31 -6.47 37.52
CA PHE A 229 -15.50 -5.52 38.28
C PHE A 229 -16.31 -4.27 38.66
N ILE A 230 -17.03 -3.66 37.71
CA ILE A 230 -17.86 -2.47 37.96
C ILE A 230 -18.95 -2.78 39.00
N VAL A 231 -19.64 -3.91 38.86
CA VAL A 231 -20.67 -4.33 39.82
C VAL A 231 -20.07 -4.51 41.23
N SER A 232 -18.93 -5.17 41.33
CA SER A 232 -18.25 -5.37 42.62
C SER A 232 -17.80 -4.04 43.25
N ALA A 233 -17.30 -3.10 42.44
CA ALA A 233 -16.90 -1.77 42.92
C ALA A 233 -18.11 -0.99 43.48
N ILE A 234 -19.27 -1.06 42.81
CA ILE A 234 -20.50 -0.42 43.27
C ILE A 234 -20.98 -1.03 44.59
N ILE A 235 -20.96 -2.36 44.71
CA ILE A 235 -21.34 -3.05 45.96
C ILE A 235 -20.44 -2.63 47.12
N VAL A 236 -19.12 -2.53 46.90
CA VAL A 236 -18.17 -2.08 47.93
C VAL A 236 -18.46 -0.64 48.36
N ILE A 237 -18.75 0.26 47.41
CA ILE A 237 -19.09 1.65 47.72
C ILE A 237 -20.36 1.72 48.58
N ILE A 238 -21.42 1.01 48.19
CA ILE A 238 -22.69 0.96 48.94
C ILE A 238 -22.52 0.32 50.33
N SER A 239 -21.59 -0.62 50.48
CA SER A 239 -21.33 -1.28 51.77
C SER A 239 -20.45 -0.47 52.72
N CYS A 240 -19.90 0.66 52.26
CA CYS A 240 -19.06 1.56 53.05
C CYS A 240 -19.79 2.82 53.54
N GLU A 241 -21.06 3.03 53.15
CA GLU A 241 -21.99 3.99 53.78
C GLU A 241 -22.82 3.31 54.88
#